data_AF-A0A6P5NL12-F1
#
_entry.id   AF-A0A6P5NL12-F1
#
_cell.length_a   1.000
_cell.length_b   1.000
_cell.length_c   1.000
_cell.angle_alpha   90.00
_cell.angle_beta   90.00
_cell.angle_gamma   90.00
#
_symmetry.space_group_name_H-M   'P 1'
#
loop_
_entity.id
_entity.type
_entity.pdbx_description
1 polymer ?
#
loop_
_entity_poly.entity_id
_entity_poly.type
_entity_poly.pdbx_seq_one_letter_code
_entity_poly.pdbx_strand_id
1 'polypeptide(L)'
;MGPISFARVRNEMREMNENKEDPSQVDVFVATRTGQKGKELDSGTQAIIDKLKSHQEAGDTPEKAFTTVFGKEQPGRVQCYGRTITKTSLQKEREIAKIKQQHGETISSMKTKLHETKDRVQSLEDHVKLLLQQSSLGTNIDEALSLLRTKESTHDINSKQCPNGNDRPSSSTRDPK
;
A
#
# COMPACT_ATOMS: atom_id res chain seq x y z
N MET A 1 -12.32 -36.47 -2.49
CA MET A 1 -11.82 -35.94 -3.77
C MET A 1 -10.69 -34.97 -3.49
N GLY A 2 -9.54 -35.14 -4.15
CA GLY A 2 -8.40 -34.21 -4.03
C GLY A 2 -8.62 -32.91 -4.81
N PRO A 3 -7.66 -31.96 -4.76
CA PRO A 3 -7.71 -30.73 -5.55
C PRO A 3 -7.86 -31.04 -7.05
N ILE A 4 -8.79 -30.36 -7.72
CA ILE A 4 -9.05 -30.52 -9.16
C ILE A 4 -7.97 -29.76 -9.93
N SER A 5 -7.38 -30.39 -10.96
CA SER A 5 -6.36 -29.76 -11.80
C SER A 5 -6.96 -28.76 -12.78
N PHE A 6 -6.21 -27.70 -13.13
CA PHE A 6 -6.62 -26.72 -14.15
C PHE A 6 -6.94 -27.36 -15.50
N ALA A 7 -6.17 -28.38 -15.90
CA ALA A 7 -6.42 -29.12 -17.14
C ALA A 7 -7.79 -29.80 -17.14
N ARG A 8 -8.21 -30.35 -16.00
CA ARG A 8 -9.52 -30.99 -15.87
C ARG A 8 -10.65 -29.96 -15.97
N VAL A 9 -10.52 -28.82 -15.29
CA VAL A 9 -11.51 -27.73 -15.39
C VAL A 9 -11.61 -27.23 -16.83
N ARG A 10 -10.49 -26.99 -17.52
CA ARG A 10 -10.52 -26.59 -18.94
C ARG A 10 -11.23 -27.61 -19.82
N ASN A 11 -10.92 -28.89 -19.63
CA ASN A 11 -11.53 -29.95 -20.41
C ASN A 11 -13.04 -30.02 -20.17
N GLU A 12 -13.47 -29.93 -18.91
CA GLU A 12 -14.89 -29.92 -18.57
C GLU A 12 -15.61 -28.70 -19.19
N MET A 13 -15.02 -27.52 -19.13
CA MET A 13 -15.57 -26.32 -19.78
C MET A 13 -15.64 -26.46 -21.30
N ARG A 14 -14.66 -27.11 -21.92
CA ARG A 14 -14.67 -27.41 -23.36
C ARG A 14 -15.79 -28.38 -23.72
N GLU A 15 -15.98 -29.44 -22.95
CA GLU A 15 -17.04 -30.42 -23.17
C GLU A 15 -18.44 -29.82 -22.96
N MET A 16 -18.57 -28.83 -22.07
CA MET A 16 -19.81 -28.10 -21.86
C MET A 16 -20.10 -27.04 -22.93
N ASN A 17 -19.09 -26.63 -23.70
CA ASN A 17 -19.25 -25.66 -24.79
C ASN A 17 -19.60 -26.39 -26.08
N GLU A 18 -20.71 -26.01 -26.73
CA GLU A 18 -21.19 -26.62 -27.98
C GLU A 18 -20.13 -26.61 -29.09
N ASN A 19 -19.31 -25.57 -29.15
CA ASN A 19 -18.28 -25.40 -30.17
C ASN A 19 -16.97 -26.12 -29.85
N LYS A 20 -16.86 -26.77 -28.68
CA LYS A 20 -15.63 -27.35 -28.13
C LYS A 20 -14.43 -26.41 -28.18
N GLU A 21 -14.68 -25.11 -28.09
CA GLU A 21 -13.64 -24.09 -28.10
C GLU A 21 -12.87 -24.07 -26.78
N ASP A 22 -11.62 -23.64 -26.82
CA ASP A 22 -10.83 -23.46 -25.60
C ASP A 22 -11.42 -22.33 -24.74
N PRO A 23 -11.66 -22.58 -23.44
CA PRO A 23 -12.14 -21.54 -22.54
C PRO A 23 -11.07 -20.47 -22.34
N SER A 24 -11.50 -19.21 -22.19
CA SER A 24 -10.57 -18.11 -21.99
C SER A 24 -9.87 -18.18 -20.63
N GLN A 25 -8.74 -17.50 -20.50
CA GLN A 25 -8.00 -17.44 -19.23
C GLN A 25 -8.84 -16.87 -18.08
N VAL A 26 -9.72 -15.90 -18.38
CA VAL A 26 -10.66 -15.30 -17.42
C VAL A 26 -11.65 -16.36 -16.94
N ASP A 27 -12.24 -17.13 -17.86
CA ASP A 27 -13.25 -18.14 -17.52
C ASP A 27 -12.67 -19.24 -16.65
N VAL A 28 -11.47 -19.72 -17.00
CA VAL A 28 -10.74 -20.73 -16.22
C VAL A 28 -10.39 -20.19 -14.83
N PHE A 29 -9.99 -18.93 -14.72
CA PHE A 29 -9.71 -18.30 -13.43
C PHE A 29 -10.96 -18.24 -12.55
N VAL A 30 -12.08 -17.76 -13.08
CA VAL A 30 -13.34 -17.68 -12.34
C VAL A 30 -13.80 -19.07 -11.91
N ALA A 31 -13.86 -20.03 -12.83
CA ALA A 31 -14.32 -21.39 -12.54
C ALA A 31 -13.48 -22.09 -11.45
N THR A 32 -12.16 -21.90 -11.47
CA THR A 32 -11.26 -22.51 -10.47
C THR A 32 -11.35 -21.86 -9.09
N ARG A 33 -11.80 -20.60 -9.02
CA ARG A 33 -12.00 -19.87 -7.76
C ARG A 33 -13.39 -20.08 -7.17
N THR A 34 -14.42 -20.20 -8.00
CA THR A 34 -15.82 -20.38 -7.57
C THR A 34 -16.21 -21.85 -7.37
N GLY A 35 -15.43 -22.80 -7.89
CA GLY A 35 -15.71 -24.23 -7.82
C GLY A 35 -15.63 -24.89 -6.43
N GLN A 36 -15.27 -24.17 -5.37
CA GLN A 36 -15.24 -24.70 -4.00
C GLN A 36 -16.64 -24.68 -3.37
N LYS A 37 -17.42 -25.74 -3.60
CA LYS A 37 -18.73 -25.93 -2.94
C LYS A 37 -18.60 -25.79 -1.42
N GLY A 38 -19.30 -24.81 -0.84
CA GLY A 38 -19.45 -24.64 0.61
C GLY A 38 -18.40 -23.76 1.31
N LYS A 39 -17.52 -23.07 0.58
CA LYS A 39 -16.62 -22.06 1.16
C LYS A 39 -16.93 -20.69 0.61
N GLU A 40 -17.02 -19.72 1.51
CA GLU A 40 -17.11 -18.31 1.14
C GLU A 40 -15.84 -17.91 0.38
N LEU A 41 -16.02 -17.18 -0.72
CA LEU A 41 -14.92 -16.63 -1.49
C LEU A 41 -14.21 -15.56 -0.65
N ASP A 42 -12.89 -15.60 -0.66
CA ASP A 42 -12.10 -14.54 -0.05
C ASP A 42 -12.41 -13.19 -0.71
N SER A 43 -12.54 -12.12 0.08
CA SER A 43 -12.94 -10.79 -0.39
C SER A 43 -11.98 -10.21 -1.44
N GLY A 44 -10.68 -10.50 -1.35
CA GLY A 44 -9.70 -10.11 -2.37
C GLY A 44 -9.90 -10.88 -3.67
N THR A 45 -10.24 -12.17 -3.59
CA THR A 45 -10.57 -12.97 -4.78
C THR A 45 -11.87 -12.48 -5.43
N GLN A 46 -12.89 -12.16 -4.64
CA GLN A 46 -14.15 -11.62 -5.12
C GLN A 46 -13.94 -10.30 -5.86
N ALA A 47 -13.19 -9.37 -5.27
CA ALA A 47 -12.88 -8.07 -5.90
C ALA A 47 -12.15 -8.22 -7.25
N ILE A 48 -11.29 -9.23 -7.41
CA ILE A 48 -10.62 -9.51 -8.69
C ILE A 48 -11.61 -10.06 -9.72
N ILE A 49 -12.50 -10.98 -9.33
CA ILE A 49 -13.55 -11.52 -10.20
C ILE A 49 -14.47 -10.39 -10.68
N ASP A 50 -14.87 -9.49 -9.77
CA ASP A 50 -15.75 -8.37 -10.10
C ASP A 50 -15.09 -7.41 -11.10
N LYS A 51 -13.80 -7.08 -10.92
CA LYS A 51 -13.04 -6.27 -11.89
C LYS A 51 -12.98 -6.92 -13.28
N LEU A 52 -12.73 -8.24 -13.33
CA LEU A 52 -12.69 -8.97 -14.61
C LEU A 52 -14.04 -8.92 -15.33
N LYS A 53 -15.14 -9.07 -14.60
CA LYS A 53 -16.50 -8.91 -15.16
C LYS A 53 -16.75 -7.51 -15.69
N SER A 54 -16.39 -6.47 -14.93
CA SER A 54 -16.56 -5.09 -15.39
C SER A 54 -15.79 -4.80 -16.69
N HIS A 55 -14.60 -5.37 -16.88
CA HIS A 55 -13.87 -5.24 -18.15
C HIS A 55 -14.57 -5.97 -19.30
N GLN A 56 -15.15 -7.14 -19.05
CA GLN A 56 -15.90 -7.89 -20.05
C GLN A 56 -17.19 -7.16 -20.46
N GLU A 57 -17.89 -6.54 -19.49
CA GLU A 57 -19.05 -5.67 -19.73
C GLU A 57 -18.69 -4.40 -20.51
N ALA A 58 -17.48 -3.86 -20.30
CA ALA A 58 -16.95 -2.72 -21.05
C ALA A 58 -16.52 -3.09 -22.49
N GLY A 59 -16.62 -4.36 -22.89
CA GLY A 59 -16.24 -4.84 -24.22
C GLY A 59 -14.75 -5.10 -24.41
N ASP A 60 -13.96 -5.17 -23.34
CA ASP A 60 -12.56 -5.57 -23.43
C ASP A 60 -12.43 -7.05 -23.80
N THR A 61 -11.42 -7.38 -24.61
CA THR A 61 -11.08 -8.79 -24.86
C THR A 61 -10.63 -9.48 -23.58
N PRO A 62 -10.87 -10.79 -23.41
CA PRO A 62 -10.47 -11.52 -22.21
C PRO A 62 -8.98 -11.36 -21.87
N GLU A 63 -8.10 -11.35 -22.87
CA GLU A 63 -6.66 -11.12 -22.68
C GLU A 63 -6.34 -9.70 -22.20
N LYS A 64 -7.00 -8.68 -22.75
CA LYS A 64 -6.83 -7.29 -22.32
C LYS A 64 -7.35 -7.09 -20.89
N ALA A 65 -8.51 -7.65 -20.58
CA ALA A 65 -9.07 -7.63 -19.22
C ALA A 65 -8.11 -8.29 -18.22
N PHE A 66 -7.59 -9.47 -18.57
CA PHE A 66 -6.69 -10.22 -17.70
C PHE A 66 -5.36 -9.49 -17.48
N THR A 67 -4.74 -8.98 -18.54
CA THR A 67 -3.49 -8.20 -18.44
C THR A 67 -3.67 -6.86 -17.75
N THR A 68 -4.85 -6.25 -17.81
CA THR A 68 -5.15 -5.01 -17.06
C THR A 68 -5.26 -5.30 -15.56
N VAL A 69 -5.91 -6.39 -15.18
CA VAL A 69 -6.14 -6.75 -13.77
C VAL A 69 -4.87 -7.31 -13.10
N PHE A 70 -4.12 -8.18 -13.80
CA PHE A 70 -2.95 -8.87 -13.23
C PHE A 70 -1.60 -8.30 -13.69
N GLY A 71 -1.60 -7.43 -14.70
CA GLY A 71 -0.40 -6.92 -15.35
C GLY A 71 0.10 -7.83 -16.47
N LYS A 72 1.16 -7.38 -17.16
CA LYS A 72 1.82 -8.17 -18.20
C LYS A 72 2.49 -9.40 -17.57
N GLU A 73 2.17 -10.57 -18.13
CA GLU A 73 2.78 -11.83 -17.74
C GLU A 73 4.28 -11.84 -18.08
N GLN A 74 5.09 -12.38 -17.16
CA GLN A 74 6.54 -12.42 -17.33
C GLN A 74 6.94 -13.68 -18.10
N PRO A 75 7.94 -13.61 -19.00
CA PRO A 75 8.41 -14.79 -19.74
C PRO A 75 8.73 -15.96 -18.80
N GLY A 76 8.22 -17.15 -19.14
CA GLY A 76 8.43 -18.38 -18.35
C GLY A 76 7.62 -18.48 -17.06
N ARG A 77 6.74 -17.51 -16.77
CA ARG A 77 5.93 -17.52 -15.55
C ARG A 77 4.45 -17.39 -15.90
N VAL A 78 3.74 -18.49 -15.71
CA VAL A 78 2.30 -18.55 -15.97
C VAL A 78 1.52 -18.05 -14.72
N GLN A 79 1.02 -16.82 -14.75
CA GLN A 79 0.24 -16.19 -13.69
C GLN A 79 -1.12 -16.87 -13.52
N CYS A 80 -1.57 -16.98 -12.27
CA CYS A 80 -2.90 -17.43 -11.88
C CYS A 80 -3.29 -18.90 -12.21
N TYR A 81 -2.50 -19.66 -12.95
CA TYR A 81 -2.66 -21.12 -13.13
C TYR A 81 -2.14 -21.97 -11.95
N GLY A 82 -2.10 -21.39 -10.75
CA GLY A 82 -1.56 -22.08 -9.57
C GLY A 82 -1.45 -21.24 -8.31
N ARG A 83 -1.77 -19.95 -8.35
CA ARG A 83 -1.57 -19.05 -7.22
C ARG A 83 -2.88 -18.73 -6.53
N THR A 84 -3.35 -19.64 -5.68
CA THR A 84 -4.33 -19.28 -4.64
C THR A 84 -3.69 -18.30 -3.68
N ILE A 85 -4.51 -17.48 -3.02
CA ILE A 85 -4.08 -16.73 -1.85
C ILE A 85 -3.38 -17.73 -0.91
N THR A 86 -2.09 -17.50 -0.71
CA THR A 86 -1.27 -18.41 0.09
C THR A 86 -1.39 -17.99 1.55
N LYS A 87 -1.29 -18.93 2.49
CA LYS A 87 -1.30 -18.60 3.93
C LYS A 87 -0.29 -17.48 4.26
N THR A 88 0.84 -17.46 3.56
CA THR A 88 1.89 -16.44 3.70
C THR A 88 1.48 -15.06 3.17
N SER A 89 0.65 -14.96 2.12
CA SER A 89 0.16 -13.64 1.65
C SER A 89 -0.85 -13.03 2.62
N LEU A 90 -1.79 -13.83 3.15
CA LEU A 90 -2.71 -13.38 4.20
C LEU A 90 -1.98 -12.95 5.47
N GLN A 91 -0.91 -13.67 5.82
CA GLN A 91 -0.11 -13.33 6.98
C GLN A 91 0.62 -11.99 6.80
N LYS A 92 1.20 -11.74 5.61
CA LYS A 92 1.78 -10.43 5.27
C LYS A 92 0.77 -9.30 5.37
N GLU A 93 -0.46 -9.49 4.89
CA GLU A 93 -1.51 -8.48 4.98
C GLU A 93 -1.89 -8.16 6.44
N ARG A 94 -2.00 -9.17 7.31
CA ARG A 94 -2.23 -8.94 8.75
C ARG A 94 -1.07 -8.22 9.41
N GLU A 95 0.16 -8.58 9.08
CA GLU A 95 1.36 -7.89 9.59
C GLU A 95 1.37 -6.42 9.17
N ILE A 96 1.05 -6.14 7.90
CA ILE A 96 0.92 -4.76 7.39
C ILE A 96 -0.19 -4.00 8.14
N ALA A 97 -1.35 -4.62 8.37
CA ALA A 97 -2.44 -3.99 9.10
C ALA A 97 -2.02 -3.65 10.55
N LYS A 98 -1.33 -4.57 11.22
CA LYS A 98 -0.80 -4.35 12.57
C LYS A 98 0.21 -3.20 12.62
N ILE A 99 1.13 -3.15 11.65
CA ILE A 99 2.12 -2.05 11.54
C ILE A 99 1.41 -0.71 11.35
N LYS A 100 0.40 -0.65 10.46
CA LYS A 100 -0.39 0.58 10.24
C LYS A 100 -1.11 1.04 11.50
N GLN A 101 -1.70 0.11 12.25
CA GLN A 101 -2.36 0.41 13.51
C GLN A 101 -1.37 0.99 14.54
N GLN A 102 -0.25 0.31 14.78
CA GLN A 102 0.79 0.75 15.72
C GLN A 102 1.36 2.13 15.35
N HIS A 103 1.54 2.37 14.05
CA HIS A 103 1.97 3.67 13.55
C HIS A 103 0.94 4.76 13.83
N GLY A 104 -0.35 4.49 13.60
CA GLY A 104 -1.43 5.41 13.93
C GLY A 104 -1.50 5.75 15.42
N GLU A 105 -1.36 4.75 16.30
CA GLU A 105 -1.32 4.94 17.76
C GLU A 105 -0.11 5.80 18.18
N THR A 106 1.06 5.55 17.58
CA THR A 106 2.29 6.32 17.86
C THR A 106 2.13 7.78 17.43
N ILE A 107 1.60 8.04 16.23
CA ILE A 107 1.33 9.41 15.75
C ILE A 107 0.35 10.13 16.69
N SER A 108 -0.72 9.44 17.11
CA SER A 108 -1.70 10.00 18.04
C SER A 108 -1.05 10.39 19.37
N SER A 109 -0.24 9.50 19.95
CA SER A 109 0.51 9.78 21.19
C SER A 109 1.46 10.98 21.05
N MET A 110 2.22 11.05 19.94
CA MET A 110 3.11 12.18 19.67
C MET A 110 2.34 13.50 19.53
N LYS A 111 1.18 13.48 18.85
CA LYS A 111 0.33 14.66 18.68
C LYS A 111 -0.19 15.18 20.03
N THR A 112 -0.59 14.29 20.93
CA THR A 112 -1.02 14.69 22.29
C THR A 112 0.13 15.33 23.07
N LYS A 113 1.33 14.73 23.05
CA LYS A 113 2.51 15.30 23.72
C LYS A 113 2.92 16.65 23.14
N LEU A 114 2.79 16.84 21.84
CA LEU A 114 3.05 18.13 21.18
C LEU A 114 2.04 19.19 21.66
N HIS A 115 0.75 18.86 21.75
CA HIS A 115 -0.25 19.77 22.30
C HIS A 115 0.04 20.15 23.76
N GLU A 116 0.34 19.17 24.61
CA GLU A 116 0.66 19.42 26.02
C GLU A 116 1.89 20.33 26.18
N THR A 117 2.95 20.08 25.40
CA THR A 117 4.16 20.93 25.42
C THR A 117 3.87 22.34 24.90
N LYS A 118 3.05 22.48 23.85
CA LYS A 118 2.60 23.79 23.36
C LYS A 118 1.82 24.56 24.42
N ASP A 119 0.90 23.91 25.13
CA ASP A 119 0.11 24.54 26.20
C ASP A 119 1.00 24.99 27.36
N ARG A 120 2.00 24.18 27.73
CA ARG A 120 2.99 24.54 28.77
C ARG A 120 3.86 25.73 28.34
N VAL A 121 4.30 25.78 27.08
CA VAL A 121 5.06 26.91 26.54
C VAL A 121 4.21 28.18 26.58
N GLN A 122 2.94 28.11 26.17
CA GLN A 122 2.04 29.26 26.21
C GLN A 122 1.84 29.77 27.64
N SER A 123 1.65 28.86 28.60
CA SER A 123 1.53 29.23 30.02
C SER A 123 2.79 29.91 30.56
N LEU A 124 3.98 29.50 30.12
CA LEU A 124 5.24 30.15 30.47
C LEU A 124 5.37 31.54 29.83
N GLU A 125 4.98 31.70 28.56
CA GLU A 125 4.93 33.01 27.89
C GLU A 125 4.05 33.99 28.69
N ASP A 126 2.87 33.55 29.13
CA ASP A 126 1.93 34.37 29.91
C ASP A 126 2.50 34.76 31.28
N HIS A 127 3.21 33.84 31.94
CA HIS A 127 3.85 34.11 33.23
C HIS A 127 4.99 35.14 33.11
N VAL A 128 5.82 35.01 32.08
CA VAL A 128 6.90 35.98 31.77
C VAL A 128 6.30 37.36 31.50
N LYS A 129 5.20 37.42 30.73
CA LYS A 129 4.48 38.67 30.46
C LYS A 129 4.01 39.34 31.74
N LEU A 130 3.43 38.58 32.68
CA LEU A 130 2.96 39.11 33.96
C LEU A 130 4.11 39.66 34.82
N LEU A 131 5.22 38.92 34.93
CA LEU A 131 6.40 39.36 35.68
C LEU A 131 6.98 40.66 35.11
N LEU A 132 7.08 40.77 33.77
CA LEU A 132 7.54 41.98 33.10
C LEU A 132 6.62 43.17 33.39
N GLN A 133 5.30 42.98 33.34
CA GLN A 133 4.31 44.02 33.69
C GLN A 133 4.44 44.49 35.14
N GLN A 134 4.68 43.58 36.09
CA GLN A 134 4.83 43.91 37.51
C GLN A 134 6.15 44.64 37.80
N SER A 135 7.20 44.38 37.04
CA SER A 135 8.55 44.89 37.31
C SER A 135 8.81 46.36 36.94
N SER A 136 7.81 47.08 36.39
CA SER A 136 7.91 48.48 35.91
C SER A 136 9.13 48.81 35.03
N LEU A 137 9.77 47.79 34.48
CA LEU A 137 10.86 47.91 33.51
C LEU A 137 10.26 48.31 32.17
N GLY A 138 10.64 49.49 31.65
CA GLY A 138 10.18 50.03 30.37
C GLY A 138 10.66 49.28 29.12
N THR A 139 10.77 47.95 29.18
CA THR A 139 11.12 47.09 28.05
C THR A 139 9.89 46.80 27.19
N ASN A 140 10.01 46.90 25.86
CA ASN A 140 8.97 46.54 24.91
C ASN A 140 8.68 45.02 25.01
N ILE A 141 7.59 44.67 25.68
CA ILE A 141 7.23 43.28 26.02
C ILE A 141 7.08 42.42 24.76
N ASP A 142 6.55 42.98 23.68
CA ASP A 142 6.28 42.26 22.43
C ASP A 142 7.57 41.92 21.66
N GLU A 143 8.59 42.77 21.74
CA GLU A 143 9.92 42.52 21.16
C GLU A 143 10.66 41.39 21.88
N ALA A 144 10.61 41.37 23.22
CA ALA A 144 11.22 40.31 24.03
C ALA A 144 10.57 38.94 23.80
N LEU A 145 9.23 38.88 23.71
CA LEU A 145 8.49 37.65 23.39
C LEU A 145 8.76 37.18 21.96
N SER A 146 8.86 38.09 21.00
CA SER A 146 9.22 37.76 19.61
C SER A 146 10.62 37.13 19.51
N LEU A 147 11.58 37.62 20.30
CA LEU A 147 12.95 37.06 20.34
C LEU A 147 12.97 35.64 20.95
N LEU A 148 12.13 35.34 21.94
CA LEU A 148 12.00 33.99 22.50
C LEU A 148 11.38 33.02 21.48
N ARG A 149 10.34 33.44 20.76
CA ARG A 149 9.67 32.63 19.74
C ARG A 149 10.56 32.33 18.52
N THR A 150 11.43 33.26 18.13
CA THR A 150 12.39 33.02 17.01
C THR A 150 13.44 31.96 17.32
N LYS A 151 13.73 31.69 18.60
CA LYS A 151 14.65 30.62 19.02
C LYS A 151 14.05 29.22 18.89
N GLU A 152 12.72 29.09 18.84
CA GLU A 152 12.05 27.81 18.55
C GLU A 152 12.06 27.45 17.05
N SER A 153 12.32 28.42 16.16
CA SER A 153 12.22 28.21 14.70
C SER A 153 13.50 27.69 14.04
N THR A 154 14.64 27.59 14.74
CA THR A 154 15.86 26.97 14.18
C THR A 154 15.87 25.46 14.44
N HIS A 155 14.87 24.75 13.93
CA HIS A 155 15.07 23.38 13.52
C HIS A 155 14.89 23.36 12.00
N ASP A 156 16.00 23.61 11.31
CA ASP A 156 16.15 23.21 9.91
C ASP A 156 15.92 21.70 9.83
N ILE A 157 14.70 21.28 9.55
CA ILE A 157 14.41 19.96 8.98
C ILE A 157 14.62 20.08 7.47
N ASN A 158 15.81 20.51 7.06
CA ASN A 158 16.27 20.32 5.70
C ASN A 158 17.77 20.11 5.69
N SER A 159 18.19 18.89 6.02
CA SER A 159 19.48 18.37 5.57
C SER A 159 19.35 16.89 5.28
N LYS A 160 18.92 16.60 4.05
CA LYS A 160 19.69 15.87 3.04
C LYS A 160 18.73 15.12 2.11
N GLN A 161 18.45 15.79 1.01
CA GLN A 161 18.13 15.14 -0.24
C GLN A 161 19.24 14.13 -0.55
N CYS A 162 18.94 12.83 -0.49
CA CYS A 162 19.83 11.82 -1.02
C CYS A 162 19.91 12.03 -2.54
N PRO A 163 21.11 12.22 -3.12
CA PRO A 163 21.24 12.34 -4.55
C PRO A 163 20.90 11.01 -5.20
N ASN A 164 20.14 11.12 -6.28
CA ASN A 164 19.75 10.05 -7.18
C ASN A 164 21.01 9.44 -7.81
N GLY A 165 21.51 8.36 -7.22
CA GLY A 165 22.68 7.62 -7.70
C GLY A 165 22.31 6.66 -8.83
N ASN A 166 22.02 7.20 -10.00
CA ASN A 166 22.08 6.44 -11.25
C ASN A 166 23.54 6.31 -11.66
N ASP A 167 24.26 5.33 -11.12
CA ASP A 167 25.53 4.90 -11.71
C ASP A 167 25.58 3.38 -11.76
N ARG A 168 25.27 2.89 -12.96
CA ARG A 168 25.42 1.52 -13.41
C ARG A 168 26.79 1.40 -14.09
N PRO A 169 27.78 0.70 -13.51
CA PRO A 169 28.88 0.21 -14.31
C PRO A 169 28.46 -1.12 -14.92
N SER A 170 28.28 -1.11 -16.25
CA SER A 170 28.21 -2.31 -17.06
C SER A 170 29.53 -3.08 -16.95
N SER A 171 29.57 -4.19 -16.21
CA SER A 171 30.60 -5.20 -16.40
C SER A 171 30.12 -6.18 -17.47
N SER A 172 30.43 -5.84 -18.72
CA SER A 172 30.50 -6.78 -19.83
C SER A 172 31.83 -7.53 -19.71
N THR A 173 31.79 -8.76 -19.22
CA THR A 173 32.83 -9.75 -19.51
C THR A 173 32.29 -10.71 -20.55
N ARG A 174 32.70 -10.45 -21.80
CA ARG A 174 32.79 -11.47 -22.85
C ARG A 174 33.98 -12.36 -22.49
N ASP A 175 33.74 -13.65 -22.28
CA ASP A 175 34.80 -14.65 -22.42
C ASP A 175 34.72 -15.24 -23.83
N PRO A 176 35.79 -15.11 -24.64
CA PRO A 176 35.98 -15.91 -25.82
C PRO A 176 37.07 -16.97 -25.59
N LYS A 177 36.71 -18.24 -25.54
CA LYS A 177 37.18 -19.29 -26.47
C LYS A 177 36.48 -20.61 -26.21
#